data_AF-A0A5C4N4Z8-F1
#
_entry.id   AF-A0A5C4N4Z8-F1
#
_cell.length_a   1.000
_cell.length_b   1.000
_cell.length_c   1.000
_cell.angle_alpha   90.00
_cell.angle_beta   90.00
_cell.angle_gamma   90.00
#
_symmetry.space_group_name_H-M   'P 1'
#
loop_
_entity.id
_entity.type
_entity.pdbx_description
1 polymer ?
#
loop_
_entity_poly.entity_id
_entity_poly.type
_entity_poly.pdbx_seq_one_letter_code
_entity_poly.pdbx_strand_id
1 'polypeptide(L)'
;MLQQVNTSLQRQRKAMEYALVDAAKLVKVNRSTLFRAIKAGRLSARRDDDGTYRVDASELARAYDLQHVSHKPDGALHSAAQGADAPATSTQGQGASAELALFRVQMLEEQLTREREERERERSRWDQERDTILERERDTVADLRKRLDRAEERVLALSAPPSQPPVPATAVVEPVAPAPLVPPKPPAGFLARLFGRA
;
A
#
# COMPACT_ATOMS: atom_id res chain seq x y z
N MET A 1 -23.75 8.99 -3.52
CA MET A 1 -22.33 9.23 -3.84
C MET A 1 -21.80 10.59 -3.36
N LEU A 2 -22.51 11.71 -3.53
CA LEU A 2 -21.99 13.05 -3.15
C LEU A 2 -21.72 13.26 -1.64
N GLN A 3 -22.48 12.60 -0.75
CA GLN A 3 -22.25 12.69 0.71
C GLN A 3 -20.97 11.97 1.16
N GLN A 4 -20.56 10.89 0.48
CA GLN A 4 -19.36 10.13 0.82
C GLN A 4 -18.08 10.92 0.48
N VAL A 5 -18.07 11.60 -0.67
CA VAL A 5 -16.93 12.43 -1.10
C VAL A 5 -16.76 13.65 -0.18
N ASN A 6 -17.85 14.29 0.23
CA ASN A 6 -17.73 15.44 1.13
C ASN A 6 -17.22 15.01 2.53
N THR A 7 -17.64 13.84 3.00
CA THR A 7 -17.19 13.31 4.30
C THR A 7 -15.71 12.91 4.29
N SER A 8 -15.19 12.35 3.19
CA SER A 8 -13.76 12.04 3.07
C SER A 8 -12.91 13.31 2.99
N LEU A 9 -13.36 14.31 2.23
CA LEU A 9 -12.70 15.62 2.14
C LEU A 9 -12.68 16.35 3.49
N GLN A 10 -13.75 16.29 4.28
CA GLN A 10 -13.77 16.90 5.62
C GLN A 10 -12.83 16.18 6.59
N ARG A 11 -12.71 14.84 6.52
CA ARG A 11 -11.73 14.10 7.33
C ARG A 11 -10.29 14.43 6.95
N GLN A 12 -10.04 14.55 5.65
CA GLN A 12 -8.70 14.88 5.15
C GLN A 12 -8.29 16.31 5.50
N ARG A 13 -9.23 17.28 5.45
CA ARG A 13 -9.00 18.65 5.95
C ARG A 13 -8.78 18.68 7.46
N LYS A 14 -9.57 17.94 8.23
CA LYS A 14 -9.40 17.83 9.69
C LYS A 14 -8.03 17.23 10.07
N ALA A 15 -7.47 16.36 9.24
CA ALA A 15 -6.16 15.76 9.45
C ALA A 15 -4.98 16.72 9.21
N MET A 16 -5.20 17.87 8.57
CA MET A 16 -4.16 18.87 8.24
C MET A 16 -4.41 20.25 8.87
N GLU A 17 -5.45 20.39 9.70
CA GLU A 17 -5.72 21.60 10.47
C GLU A 17 -5.05 21.55 11.85
N TYR A 18 -4.21 22.54 12.14
CA TYR A 18 -3.54 22.71 13.43
C TYR A 18 -4.30 23.66 14.34
N ALA A 19 -4.32 23.36 15.64
CA ALA A 19 -4.73 24.34 16.63
C ALA A 19 -3.76 25.53 16.63
N LEU A 20 -4.26 26.73 16.93
CA LEU A 20 -3.47 27.96 16.88
C LEU A 20 -2.12 27.89 17.65
N VAL A 21 -2.09 27.15 18.75
CA VAL A 21 -0.88 26.95 19.57
C VAL A 21 0.15 26.07 18.85
N ASP A 22 -0.31 25.00 18.21
CA ASP A 22 0.57 24.06 17.50
C ASP A 22 1.06 24.65 16.18
N ALA A 23 0.19 25.40 15.49
CA ALA A 23 0.55 26.21 14.34
C ALA A 23 1.68 27.21 14.67
N ALA A 24 1.58 27.89 15.81
CA ALA A 24 2.60 28.85 16.27
C ALA A 24 3.96 28.17 16.55
N LYS A 25 3.95 26.97 17.13
CA LYS A 25 5.17 26.16 17.34
C LYS A 25 5.79 25.72 16.02
N LEU A 26 4.97 25.28 15.08
CA LEU A 26 5.40 24.78 13.77
C LEU A 26 6.18 25.85 13.00
N VAL A 27 5.66 27.08 12.92
CA VAL A 27 6.31 28.20 12.21
C VAL A 27 7.25 29.03 13.10
N LYS A 28 7.45 28.63 14.37
CA LYS A 28 8.30 29.31 15.37
C LYS A 28 7.98 30.81 15.58
N VAL A 29 6.71 31.17 15.56
CA VAL A 29 6.25 32.55 15.88
C VAL A 29 5.33 32.56 17.08
N ASN A 30 5.14 33.72 17.70
CA ASN A 30 4.24 33.85 18.85
C ASN A 30 2.77 33.67 18.43
N ARG A 31 1.96 33.01 19.27
CA ARG A 31 0.51 32.82 19.09
C ARG A 31 -0.23 34.14 18.82
N SER A 32 0.16 35.23 19.49
CA SER A 32 -0.44 36.56 19.31
C SER A 32 -0.18 37.13 17.89
N THR A 33 0.97 36.80 17.30
CA THR A 33 1.31 37.18 15.92
C THR A 33 0.43 36.44 14.90
N LEU A 34 0.23 35.14 15.08
CA LEU A 34 -0.69 34.35 14.27
C LEU A 34 -2.13 34.85 14.40
N PHE A 35 -2.58 35.11 15.63
CA PHE A 35 -3.92 35.65 15.89
C PHE A 35 -4.16 37.01 15.20
N ARG A 36 -3.15 37.90 15.24
CA ARG A 36 -3.20 39.19 14.53
C ARG A 36 -3.24 38.99 13.00
N ALA A 37 -2.52 38.01 12.46
CA ALA A 37 -2.55 37.69 11.04
C ALA A 37 -3.94 37.19 10.59
N ILE A 38 -4.59 36.36 11.41
CA ILE A 38 -5.96 35.90 11.18
C ILE A 38 -6.94 37.07 11.22
N LYS A 39 -6.86 37.92 12.26
CA LYS A 39 -7.75 39.09 12.40
C LYS A 39 -7.57 40.11 11.26
N ALA A 40 -6.35 40.24 10.74
CA ALA A 40 -6.03 41.09 9.60
C ALA A 40 -6.37 40.45 8.23
N GLY A 41 -6.89 39.22 8.20
CA GLY A 41 -7.22 38.51 6.96
C GLY A 41 -6.02 37.99 6.16
N ARG A 42 -4.80 38.05 6.73
CA ARG A 42 -3.56 37.58 6.08
C ARG A 42 -3.35 36.07 6.21
N LEU A 43 -4.08 35.42 7.10
CA LEU A 43 -4.04 33.98 7.34
C LEU A 43 -5.46 33.46 7.48
N SER A 44 -5.86 32.49 6.66
CA SER A 44 -7.19 31.90 6.76
C SER A 44 -7.22 30.90 7.90
N ALA A 45 -8.27 30.96 8.72
CA ALA A 45 -8.48 30.04 9.82
C ALA A 45 -9.97 29.72 9.94
N ARG A 46 -10.28 28.46 10.26
CA ARG A 46 -11.62 28.04 10.66
C ARG A 46 -11.83 28.40 12.13
N ARG A 47 -12.99 28.96 12.44
CA ARG A 47 -13.44 29.15 13.82
C ARG A 47 -14.37 27.98 14.19
N ASP A 48 -14.02 27.25 15.23
CA ASP A 48 -14.86 26.17 15.77
C ASP A 48 -16.00 26.74 16.62
N ASP A 49 -16.98 25.89 16.95
CA ASP A 49 -18.15 26.24 17.76
C ASP A 49 -17.76 26.74 19.18
N ASP A 50 -16.63 26.25 19.70
CA ASP A 50 -16.02 26.69 20.97
C ASP A 50 -15.28 28.03 20.86
N GLY A 51 -15.31 28.67 19.69
CA GLY A 51 -14.63 29.95 19.43
C GLY A 51 -13.12 29.84 19.26
N THR A 52 -12.56 28.63 19.23
CA THR A 52 -11.14 28.39 18.97
C THR A 52 -10.83 28.46 17.47
N TYR A 53 -9.56 28.71 17.13
CA TYR A 53 -9.11 28.82 15.74
C TYR A 53 -8.29 27.59 15.34
N ARG A 54 -8.64 27.05 14.17
CA ARG A 54 -7.88 26.01 13.46
C ARG A 54 -7.33 26.57 12.16
N VAL A 55 -6.04 26.36 11.93
CA VAL A 55 -5.32 26.87 10.75
C VAL A 55 -4.87 25.67 9.93
N ASP A 56 -5.16 25.70 8.63
CA ASP A 56 -4.73 24.64 7.71
C ASP A 56 -3.21 24.68 7.46
N ALA A 57 -2.60 23.52 7.26
CA ALA A 57 -1.17 23.38 6.97
C ALA A 57 -0.76 24.18 5.73
N SER A 58 -1.60 24.19 4.68
CA SER A 58 -1.34 24.94 3.45
C SER A 58 -1.35 26.45 3.66
N GLU A 59 -2.17 26.96 4.59
CA GLU A 59 -2.21 28.38 4.93
C GLU A 59 -0.94 28.81 5.68
N LEU A 60 -0.43 27.95 6.57
CA LEU A 60 0.83 28.19 7.28
C LEU A 60 2.01 28.20 6.32
N ALA A 61 2.10 27.20 5.44
CA ALA A 61 3.14 27.14 4.42
C ALA A 61 3.11 28.38 3.51
N ARG A 62 1.93 28.78 3.01
CA ARG A 62 1.83 30.00 2.19
C ARG A 62 2.26 31.25 2.96
N ALA A 63 1.79 31.43 4.19
CA ALA A 63 2.03 32.66 4.93
C ALA A 63 3.46 32.78 5.49
N TYR A 64 4.10 31.65 5.81
CA TYR A 64 5.35 31.62 6.56
C TYR A 64 6.50 30.83 5.90
N ASP A 65 6.27 29.84 5.03
CA ASP A 65 7.37 29.25 4.25
C ASP A 65 7.88 30.22 3.16
N LEU A 66 7.01 31.08 2.62
CA LEU A 66 7.45 32.21 1.78
C LEU A 66 8.27 33.25 2.58
N GLN A 67 8.17 33.28 3.91
CA GLN A 67 8.93 34.18 4.77
C GLN A 67 10.28 33.63 5.21
N HIS A 68 10.51 32.32 5.10
CA HIS A 68 11.85 31.74 5.26
C HIS A 68 12.76 32.00 4.05
N VAL A 69 12.21 32.45 2.91
CA VAL A 69 12.97 33.00 1.78
C VAL A 69 13.01 34.53 1.79
N SER A 70 12.12 35.21 2.54
CA SER A 70 12.07 36.67 2.58
C SER A 70 11.37 37.18 3.84
N HIS A 71 12.16 37.54 4.87
CA HIS A 71 11.68 38.47 5.90
C HIS A 71 12.78 39.47 6.29
N LYS A 72 13.00 40.45 5.41
CA LYS A 72 13.24 41.83 5.84
C LYS A 72 11.84 42.46 6.03
N PRO A 73 11.46 42.95 7.22
CA PRO A 73 10.25 43.75 7.33
C PRO A 73 10.56 45.18 6.86
N ASP A 74 9.77 45.65 5.91
CA ASP A 74 9.68 47.05 5.55
C ASP A 74 9.09 47.87 6.70
N GLY A 75 9.78 48.96 7.01
CA GLY A 75 9.36 49.96 7.99
C GLY A 75 10.25 51.19 7.93
N ALA A 76 10.33 51.85 6.77
CA ALA A 76 10.51 53.30 6.61
C ALA A 76 10.78 53.64 5.13
N LEU A 77 9.75 54.09 4.42
CA LEU A 77 9.97 55.16 3.44
C LEU A 77 10.32 56.40 4.29
N HIS A 78 11.51 56.96 4.12
CA HIS A 78 11.76 58.40 3.96
C HIS A 78 13.24 58.67 3.68
N SER A 79 13.45 59.56 2.72
CA SER A 79 14.61 60.44 2.54
C SER A 79 15.78 59.97 1.68
N ALA A 80 15.77 60.50 0.45
CA ALA A 80 16.82 61.33 -0.14
C ALA A 80 18.24 60.77 -0.29
N ALA A 81 18.68 60.83 -1.54
CA ALA A 81 20.08 60.94 -1.91
C ALA A 81 20.82 61.97 -1.06
N GLN A 82 21.98 61.58 -0.52
CA GLN A 82 23.24 62.35 -0.47
C GLN A 82 24.20 61.70 0.53
N GLY A 83 25.50 61.72 0.18
CA GLY A 83 26.56 61.63 1.19
C GLY A 83 27.69 60.68 0.80
N ALA A 84 28.75 61.25 0.24
CA ALA A 84 30.06 60.64 0.02
C ALA A 84 30.82 60.38 1.34
N ASP A 85 31.91 59.61 1.21
CA ASP A 85 33.05 59.42 2.15
C ASP A 85 32.75 58.78 3.51
N ALA A 86 33.51 57.83 4.09
CA ALA A 86 34.80 57.17 3.84
C ALA A 86 34.86 55.96 4.85
N PRO A 87 36.01 55.35 5.24
CA PRO A 87 37.24 54.99 4.53
C PRO A 87 37.50 53.46 4.53
N ALA A 88 38.49 53.04 3.75
CA ALA A 88 39.12 51.73 3.87
C ALA A 88 39.88 51.61 5.20
N THR A 89 39.58 50.59 6.02
CA THR A 89 40.52 49.97 6.98
C THR A 89 39.94 48.65 7.50
N SER A 90 40.51 47.51 7.06
CA SER A 90 40.82 46.30 7.86
C SER A 90 40.80 45.00 7.01
N THR A 91 41.75 44.86 6.08
CA THR A 91 41.95 43.62 5.29
C THR A 91 42.40 42.43 6.17
N GLN A 92 42.89 42.69 7.38
CA GLN A 92 43.51 41.68 8.25
C GLN A 92 42.51 40.79 9.02
N GLY A 93 41.26 41.22 9.19
CA GLY A 93 40.18 40.42 9.80
C GLY A 93 39.33 39.63 8.79
N GLN A 94 39.42 39.96 7.50
CA GLN A 94 38.65 39.33 6.44
C GLN A 94 39.17 37.92 6.09
N GLY A 95 40.48 37.69 6.17
CA GLY A 95 41.09 36.37 5.92
C GLY A 95 40.68 35.32 6.96
N ALA A 96 40.78 35.62 8.25
CA ALA A 96 40.35 34.72 9.32
C ALA A 96 38.84 34.47 9.29
N SER A 97 38.03 35.48 8.92
CA SER A 97 36.60 35.31 8.71
C SER A 97 36.27 34.44 7.49
N ALA A 98 37.09 34.49 6.43
CA ALA A 98 36.91 33.68 5.22
C ALA A 98 37.26 32.21 5.46
N GLU A 99 38.33 31.92 6.20
CA GLU A 99 38.71 30.55 6.58
C GLU A 99 37.62 29.88 7.43
N LEU A 100 37.07 30.61 8.42
CA LEU A 100 35.98 30.10 9.24
C LEU A 100 34.70 29.86 8.42
N ALA A 101 34.43 30.70 7.42
CA ALA A 101 33.32 30.52 6.49
C ALA A 101 33.51 29.28 5.60
N LEU A 102 34.72 29.06 5.07
CA LEU A 102 35.04 27.88 4.27
C LEU A 102 34.89 26.59 5.09
N PHE A 103 35.40 26.57 6.32
CA PHE A 103 35.22 25.43 7.22
C PHE A 103 33.74 25.16 7.51
N ARG A 104 32.95 26.22 7.72
CA ARG A 104 31.50 26.09 7.91
C ARG A 104 30.79 25.54 6.68
N VAL A 105 31.18 25.96 5.48
CA VAL A 105 30.64 25.42 4.23
C VAL A 105 30.97 23.94 4.10
N GLN A 106 32.23 23.54 4.33
CA GLN A 106 32.63 22.12 4.29
C GLN A 106 31.84 21.28 5.29
N MET A 107 31.67 21.76 6.53
CA MET A 107 30.87 21.07 7.54
C MET A 107 29.39 20.94 7.15
N LEU A 108 28.81 21.97 6.52
CA LEU A 108 27.42 21.94 6.05
C LEU A 108 27.24 21.01 4.84
N GLU A 109 28.21 21.00 3.92
CA GLU A 109 28.23 20.06 2.80
C GLU A 109 28.30 18.62 3.30
N GLU A 110 29.13 18.35 4.30
CA GLU A 110 29.23 17.00 4.88
C GLU A 110 28.00 16.60 5.70
N GLN A 111 27.34 17.55 6.37
CA GLN A 111 26.02 17.28 6.96
C GLN A 111 24.99 16.93 5.88
N LEU A 112 25.00 17.64 4.75
CA LEU A 112 24.09 17.41 3.65
C LEU A 112 24.35 16.06 2.95
N THR A 113 25.61 15.64 2.80
CA THR A 113 25.93 14.31 2.27
C THR A 113 25.44 13.22 3.20
N ARG A 114 25.69 13.33 4.51
CA ARG A 114 25.19 12.36 5.51
C ARG A 114 23.67 12.24 5.48
N GLU A 115 22.94 13.35 5.45
CA GLU A 115 21.49 13.35 5.37
C GLU A 115 20.98 12.71 4.06
N ARG A 116 21.64 13.00 2.93
CA ARG A 116 21.30 12.38 1.64
C ARG A 116 21.49 10.87 1.66
N GLU A 117 22.60 10.41 2.21
CA GLU A 117 22.89 8.98 2.36
C GLU A 117 21.91 8.30 3.31
N GLU A 118 21.54 8.92 4.43
CA GLU A 118 20.52 8.39 5.34
C GLU A 118 19.17 8.23 4.64
N ARG A 119 18.73 9.27 3.91
CA ARG A 119 17.49 9.19 3.11
C ARG A 119 17.58 8.14 2.01
N GLU A 120 18.75 7.94 1.41
CA GLU A 120 18.96 6.88 0.42
C GLU A 120 18.92 5.49 1.05
N ARG A 121 19.53 5.29 2.21
CA ARG A 121 19.44 4.05 2.99
C ARG A 121 17.99 3.75 3.39
N GLU A 122 17.26 4.76 3.83
CA GLU A 122 15.84 4.61 4.19
C GLU A 122 15.00 4.22 2.97
N ARG A 123 15.16 4.94 1.84
CA ARG A 123 14.51 4.57 0.56
C ARG A 123 14.84 3.14 0.15
N SER A 124 16.12 2.76 0.24
CA SER A 124 16.57 1.42 -0.13
C SER A 124 15.96 0.34 0.75
N ARG A 125 15.78 0.60 2.05
CA ARG A 125 15.08 -0.32 2.98
C ARG A 125 13.61 -0.47 2.60
N TRP A 126 12.93 0.62 2.24
CA TRP A 126 11.54 0.59 1.77
C TRP A 126 11.37 -0.12 0.44
N ASP A 127 12.28 0.07 -0.50
CA ASP A 127 12.25 -0.67 -1.76
C ASP A 127 12.47 -2.17 -1.51
N GLN A 128 13.42 -2.55 -0.66
CA GLN A 128 13.64 -3.96 -0.28
C GLN A 128 12.41 -4.57 0.40
N GLU A 129 11.80 -3.87 1.37
CA GLU A 129 10.60 -4.38 2.04
C GLU A 129 9.44 -4.54 1.03
N ARG A 130 9.22 -3.55 0.16
CA ARG A 130 8.21 -3.63 -0.90
C ARG A 130 8.45 -4.85 -1.79
N ASP A 131 9.69 -5.07 -2.21
CA ASP A 131 10.03 -6.17 -3.11
C ASP A 131 9.83 -7.53 -2.43
N THR A 132 10.17 -7.66 -1.14
CA THR A 132 9.89 -8.89 -0.37
C THR A 132 8.39 -9.16 -0.20
N ILE A 133 7.58 -8.12 0.02
CA ILE A 133 6.12 -8.25 0.09
C ILE A 133 5.58 -8.70 -1.27
N LEU A 134 5.99 -8.06 -2.36
CA LEU A 134 5.56 -8.41 -3.71
C LEU A 134 5.96 -9.84 -4.08
N GLU A 135 7.12 -10.31 -3.64
CA GLU A 135 7.56 -11.69 -3.87
C GLU A 135 6.69 -12.69 -3.11
N ARG A 136 6.41 -12.45 -1.83
CA ARG A 136 5.45 -13.28 -1.06
C ARG A 136 4.07 -13.30 -1.69
N GLU A 137 3.57 -12.16 -2.15
CA GLU A 137 2.29 -12.08 -2.84
C GLU A 137 2.30 -12.90 -4.14
N ARG A 138 3.35 -12.79 -4.95
CA ARG A 138 3.51 -13.60 -6.17
C ARG A 138 3.53 -15.09 -5.87
N ASP A 139 4.23 -15.51 -4.82
CA ASP A 139 4.28 -16.90 -4.38
C ASP A 139 2.91 -17.41 -3.94
N THR A 140 2.18 -16.62 -3.14
CA THR A 140 0.81 -17.00 -2.73
C THR A 140 -0.13 -17.10 -3.93
N VAL A 141 -0.07 -16.16 -4.87
CA VAL A 141 -0.87 -16.21 -6.11
C VAL A 141 -0.49 -17.44 -6.94
N ALA A 142 0.80 -17.76 -7.05
CA ALA A 142 1.27 -18.94 -7.77
C ALA A 142 0.79 -20.25 -7.13
N ASP A 143 0.82 -20.37 -5.79
CA ASP A 143 0.25 -21.51 -5.08
C ASP A 143 -1.26 -21.63 -5.29
N LEU A 144 -1.99 -20.52 -5.14
CA LEU A 144 -3.44 -20.49 -5.35
C LEU A 144 -3.83 -20.91 -6.77
N ARG A 145 -3.09 -20.46 -7.79
CA ARG A 145 -3.28 -20.90 -9.19
C ARG A 145 -3.11 -22.41 -9.32
N LYS A 146 -2.00 -22.96 -8.83
CA LYS A 146 -1.76 -24.42 -8.86
C LYS A 146 -2.83 -25.22 -8.13
N ARG A 147 -3.40 -24.67 -7.05
CA ARG A 147 -4.49 -25.34 -6.31
C ARG A 147 -5.81 -25.27 -7.07
N LEU A 148 -6.07 -24.16 -7.74
CA LEU A 148 -7.22 -24.00 -8.62
C LEU A 148 -7.15 -24.97 -9.80
N ASP A 149 -6.00 -25.05 -10.49
CA ASP A 149 -5.80 -25.98 -11.61
C ASP A 149 -6.11 -27.43 -11.19
N ARG A 150 -5.57 -27.89 -10.05
CA ARG A 150 -5.86 -29.22 -9.51
C ARG A 150 -7.32 -29.41 -9.06
N ALA A 151 -8.01 -28.35 -8.68
CA ALA A 151 -9.43 -28.42 -8.33
C ALA A 151 -10.27 -28.54 -9.60
N GLU A 152 -9.93 -27.78 -10.64
CA GLU A 152 -10.56 -27.84 -11.96
C GLU A 152 -10.38 -29.22 -12.60
N GLU A 153 -9.17 -29.80 -12.54
CA GLU A 153 -8.90 -31.18 -13.00
C GLU A 153 -9.79 -32.22 -12.28
N ARG A 154 -9.98 -32.08 -10.96
CA ARG A 154 -10.87 -32.99 -10.19
C ARG A 154 -12.32 -32.83 -10.59
N VAL A 155 -12.79 -31.60 -10.79
CA VAL A 155 -14.16 -31.32 -11.25
C VAL A 155 -14.37 -31.93 -12.64
N LEU A 156 -13.42 -31.72 -13.56
CA LEU A 156 -13.46 -32.31 -14.89
C LEU A 156 -13.53 -33.83 -14.84
N ALA A 157 -12.67 -34.47 -14.04
CA ALA A 157 -12.65 -35.92 -13.87
C ALA A 157 -13.97 -36.48 -13.32
N LEU A 158 -14.60 -35.79 -12.35
CA LEU A 158 -15.91 -36.17 -11.80
C LEU A 158 -17.08 -35.93 -12.77
N SER A 159 -16.94 -34.95 -13.67
CA SER A 159 -17.96 -34.63 -14.68
C SER A 159 -17.88 -35.50 -15.93
N ALA A 160 -16.76 -36.20 -16.15
CA ALA A 160 -16.57 -37.07 -17.30
C ALA A 160 -17.54 -38.27 -17.23
N PRO A 161 -18.24 -38.62 -18.32
CA PRO A 161 -19.09 -39.80 -18.32
C PRO A 161 -18.26 -41.07 -18.07
N PRO A 162 -18.80 -42.07 -17.36
CA PRO A 162 -18.08 -43.32 -17.14
C PRO A 162 -17.72 -43.92 -18.50
N SER A 163 -16.42 -44.09 -18.75
CA SER A 163 -15.92 -44.84 -19.90
C SER A 163 -16.47 -46.25 -19.78
N GLN A 164 -17.46 -46.59 -20.61
CA GLN A 164 -17.93 -47.96 -20.72
C GLN A 164 -16.72 -48.83 -21.06
N PRO A 165 -16.46 -49.93 -20.32
CA PRO A 165 -15.46 -50.89 -20.74
C PRO A 165 -15.80 -51.34 -22.16
N PRO A 166 -14.81 -51.69 -23.00
CA PRO A 166 -15.09 -52.18 -24.34
C PRO A 166 -16.06 -53.34 -24.21
N VAL A 167 -17.31 -53.12 -24.63
CA VAL A 167 -18.27 -54.21 -24.80
C VAL A 167 -17.56 -55.21 -25.71
N PRO A 168 -17.29 -56.44 -25.25
CA PRO A 168 -16.70 -57.44 -26.12
C PRO A 168 -17.64 -57.55 -27.31
N ALA A 169 -17.10 -57.30 -28.52
CA ALA A 169 -17.84 -57.45 -29.75
C ALA A 169 -18.59 -58.77 -29.66
N THR A 170 -19.91 -58.70 -29.67
CA THR A 170 -20.81 -59.84 -29.60
C THR A 170 -20.28 -60.86 -30.58
N ALA A 171 -19.67 -61.93 -30.07
CA ALA A 171 -19.27 -63.06 -30.89
C ALA A 171 -20.55 -63.52 -31.58
N VAL A 172 -20.57 -63.38 -32.90
CA VAL A 172 -21.59 -63.97 -33.75
C VAL A 172 -21.56 -65.46 -33.42
N VAL A 173 -22.55 -65.91 -32.63
CA VAL A 173 -22.74 -67.33 -32.37
C VAL A 173 -23.23 -67.92 -33.69
N GLU A 174 -22.32 -68.59 -34.38
CA GLU A 174 -22.59 -69.45 -35.51
C GLU A 174 -23.63 -70.50 -35.09
N PRO A 175 -24.69 -70.76 -35.88
CA PRO A 175 -25.77 -71.66 -35.46
C PRO A 175 -25.26 -73.11 -35.47
N VAL A 176 -24.93 -73.63 -34.28
CA VAL A 176 -24.66 -75.06 -34.09
C VAL A 176 -25.99 -75.82 -34.12
N ALA A 177 -26.11 -76.77 -35.04
CA ALA A 177 -27.25 -77.66 -35.20
C ALA A 177 -27.56 -78.47 -33.92
N PRO A 178 -28.84 -78.71 -33.56
CA PRO A 178 -29.17 -79.39 -32.31
C PRO A 178 -28.90 -80.90 -32.38
N ALA A 179 -28.13 -81.41 -31.43
CA ALA A 179 -27.98 -82.85 -31.15
C ALA A 179 -29.21 -83.39 -30.38
N PRO A 180 -29.59 -84.67 -30.55
CA PRO A 180 -30.86 -85.20 -30.05
C PRO A 180 -30.90 -85.38 -28.52
N LEU A 181 -32.06 -85.08 -27.96
CA LEU A 181 -32.45 -85.23 -26.55
C LEU A 181 -32.36 -86.70 -26.10
N VAL A 182 -31.56 -86.98 -25.08
CA VAL A 182 -31.63 -88.23 -24.30
C VAL A 182 -32.46 -87.94 -23.04
N PRO A 183 -33.55 -88.68 -22.75
CA PRO A 183 -34.35 -88.44 -21.55
C PRO A 183 -33.62 -88.91 -20.28
N PRO A 184 -33.79 -88.21 -19.14
CA PRO A 184 -33.15 -88.59 -17.89
C PRO A 184 -33.77 -89.87 -17.30
N LYS A 185 -32.91 -90.74 -16.74
CA LYS A 185 -33.29 -91.98 -16.04
C LYS A 185 -33.95 -91.65 -14.69
N PRO A 186 -35.09 -92.25 -14.32
CA PRO A 186 -35.75 -91.96 -13.04
C PRO A 186 -34.94 -92.53 -11.86
N PRO A 187 -35.01 -91.87 -10.68
CA PRO A 187 -34.31 -92.34 -9.48
C PRO A 187 -34.94 -93.63 -8.96
N ALA A 188 -34.10 -94.65 -8.71
CA ALA A 188 -34.54 -95.92 -8.15
C ALA A 188 -35.10 -95.74 -6.74
N GLY A 189 -36.30 -96.28 -6.53
CA GLY A 189 -37.16 -96.07 -5.37
C GLY A 189 -36.59 -96.52 -4.03
N PHE A 190 -36.75 -95.62 -3.06
CA PHE A 190 -36.50 -95.79 -1.62
C PHE A 190 -37.42 -96.82 -0.93
N LEU A 191 -38.43 -97.35 -1.62
CA LEU A 191 -39.40 -98.32 -1.06
C LEU A 191 -39.12 -99.79 -1.40
N ALA A 192 -38.05 -100.10 -2.13
CA ALA A 192 -37.62 -101.49 -2.37
C ALA A 192 -37.05 -102.19 -1.13
N ARG A 193 -37.05 -101.53 0.05
CA ARG A 193 -36.51 -102.04 1.33
C ARG A 193 -37.57 -102.33 2.41
N LEU A 194 -38.87 -102.23 2.09
CA LEU A 194 -39.95 -102.45 3.08
C LEU A 194 -40.88 -103.64 2.82
N PHE A 195 -40.76 -104.35 1.70
CA PHE A 195 -41.50 -105.62 1.48
C PHE A 195 -40.57 -106.70 0.94
N GLY A 196 -40.05 -107.53 1.85
CA GLY A 196 -39.34 -108.76 1.52
C GLY A 196 -40.28 -109.90 1.13
N ARG A 197 -39.77 -110.80 0.28
CA ARG A 197 -40.20 -112.19 0.01
C ARG A 197 -39.14 -112.78 -0.94
N ALA A 198 -38.72 -114.03 -0.87
CA ALA A 198 -38.93 -115.15 0.03
C ALA A 198 -37.73 -116.09 -0.20
#